data_AF-A0A1H0HIL4-F1
#
_entry.id   AF-A0A1H0HIL4-F1
#
_cell.length_a   1.000
_cell.length_b   1.000
_cell.length_c   1.000
_cell.angle_alpha   90.00
_cell.angle_beta   90.00
_cell.angle_gamma   90.00
#
_symmetry.space_group_name_H-M   'P 1'
#
loop_
_entity.id
_entity.type
_entity.pdbx_description
1 polymer ?
#
loop_
_entity_poly.entity_id
_entity_poly.type
_entity_poly.pdbx_seq_one_letter_code
_entity_poly.pdbx_strand_id
1 'polypeptide(L)'
;MAEFDPSQSETEILTEICRTLDNLDALNAAIAANGAMVDGSKGQRVVNPCLTEVRGQRLALHRLIAALGIPDDEGDSVPSVTKLRASKAASARWSGHRREVARRVVNGVE
;
A
#
# COMPACT_ATOMS: atom_id res chain seq x y z
N MET A 1 6.01 -20.25 -19.73
CA MET A 1 5.39 -19.61 -18.55
C MET A 1 6.39 -19.79 -17.43
N ALA A 2 6.86 -18.70 -16.80
CA ALA A 2 7.75 -18.84 -15.64
C ALA A 2 6.95 -19.47 -14.49
N GLU A 3 7.54 -20.43 -13.79
CA GLU A 3 6.94 -21.05 -12.62
C GLU A 3 7.10 -20.07 -11.44
N PHE A 4 5.98 -19.70 -10.82
CA PHE A 4 5.95 -18.81 -9.67
C PHE A 4 5.91 -19.66 -8.40
N ASP A 5 7.01 -19.66 -7.64
CA ASP A 5 7.15 -20.37 -6.36
C ASP A 5 7.16 -19.33 -5.21
N PRO A 6 5.99 -18.96 -4.66
CA PRO A 6 5.92 -17.98 -3.60
C PRO A 6 6.50 -18.53 -2.30
N SER A 7 7.22 -17.69 -1.57
CA SER A 7 7.57 -17.95 -0.18
C SER A 7 6.32 -18.14 0.69
N GLN A 8 6.51 -18.71 1.88
CA GLN A 8 5.43 -18.87 2.87
C GLN A 8 4.75 -17.53 3.18
N SER A 9 5.53 -16.46 3.39
CA SER A 9 5.00 -15.13 3.68
C SER A 9 4.20 -14.54 2.52
N GLU A 10 4.64 -14.75 1.28
CA GLU A 10 3.87 -14.33 0.09
C GLU A 10 2.56 -15.12 -0.03
N THR A 11 2.57 -16.41 0.27
CA THR A 11 1.37 -17.25 0.30
C THR A 11 0.36 -16.79 1.35
N GLU A 12 0.83 -16.40 2.54
CA GLU A 12 -0.01 -15.83 3.60
C GLU A 12 -0.61 -14.49 3.17
N ILE A 13 0.18 -13.60 2.55
CA ILE A 13 -0.31 -12.32 2.02
C ILE A 13 -1.35 -12.55 0.94
N LEU A 14 -1.11 -13.46 -0.01
CA LEU A 14 -2.07 -13.83 -1.05
C LEU A 14 -3.38 -14.35 -0.47
N THR A 15 -3.30 -15.18 0.57
CA THR A 15 -4.47 -15.70 1.27
C THR A 15 -5.29 -14.57 1.89
N GLU A 16 -4.63 -13.60 2.53
CA GLU A 16 -5.30 -12.42 3.09
C GLU A 16 -5.89 -11.49 2.01
N ILE A 17 -5.25 -11.40 0.85
CA ILE A 17 -5.79 -10.68 -0.31
C ILE A 17 -7.10 -11.33 -0.75
N CYS A 18 -7.13 -12.65 -0.94
CA CYS A 18 -8.35 -13.37 -1.32
C CYS A 18 -9.49 -13.15 -0.30
N ARG A 19 -9.19 -13.30 1.00
CA ARG A 19 -10.17 -13.05 2.07
C ARG A 19 -10.71 -11.61 2.04
N THR A 20 -9.85 -10.64 1.77
CA THR A 20 -10.23 -9.22 1.65
C THR A 20 -11.13 -8.99 0.44
N LEU A 21 -10.86 -9.65 -0.68
CA LEU A 21 -11.71 -9.60 -1.88
C LEU A 21 -13.08 -10.24 -1.63
N ASP A 22 -13.14 -11.41 -0.99
CA ASP A 22 -14.40 -12.07 -0.64
C ASP A 22 -15.26 -11.17 0.27
N ASN A 23 -14.64 -10.50 1.25
CA ASN A 23 -15.32 -9.55 2.11
C ASN A 23 -15.85 -8.33 1.33
N LEU A 24 -15.08 -7.81 0.37
CA LEU A 24 -15.50 -6.72 -0.50
C LEU A 24 -16.72 -7.13 -1.34
N ASP A 25 -16.73 -8.34 -1.89
CA ASP A 25 -17.84 -8.85 -2.68
C ASP A 25 -19.11 -8.97 -1.84
N ALA A 26 -19.01 -9.51 -0.62
CA ALA A 26 -20.14 -9.56 0.31
C ALA A 26 -20.69 -8.16 0.66
N LEU A 27 -19.81 -7.20 0.94
CA LEU A 27 -20.22 -5.83 1.25
C LEU A 27 -20.84 -5.12 0.03
N ASN A 28 -20.27 -5.30 -1.17
CA ASN A 28 -20.80 -4.74 -2.40
C ASN A 28 -22.17 -5.34 -2.73
N ALA A 29 -22.36 -6.65 -2.53
CA ALA A 29 -23.66 -7.29 -2.68
C ALA A 29 -24.70 -6.71 -1.69
N ALA A 30 -24.31 -6.48 -0.43
CA ALA A 30 -25.17 -5.85 0.55
C ALA A 30 -25.54 -4.39 0.17
N ILE A 31 -24.60 -3.62 -0.39
CA ILE A 31 -24.87 -2.27 -0.90
C ILE A 31 -25.80 -2.32 -2.11
N ALA A 32 -25.58 -3.25 -3.04
CA ALA A 32 -26.44 -3.41 -4.22
C ALA A 32 -27.88 -3.76 -3.83
N ALA A 33 -28.06 -4.62 -2.82
CA ALA A 33 -29.37 -5.03 -2.33
C ALA A 33 -30.11 -3.93 -1.55
N ASN A 34 -29.40 -3.18 -0.70
CA ASN A 34 -30.04 -2.24 0.25
C ASN A 34 -29.92 -0.76 -0.16
N GLY A 35 -29.03 -0.44 -1.10
CA GLY A 35 -28.74 0.93 -1.53
C GLY A 35 -27.78 1.68 -0.62
N ALA A 36 -27.53 2.94 -0.96
CA ALA A 36 -26.57 3.83 -0.27
C ALA A 36 -27.08 4.37 1.07
N MET A 37 -28.39 4.33 1.29
CA MET A 37 -29.05 4.72 2.54
C MET A 37 -29.76 3.48 3.09
N VAL A 38 -29.88 3.35 4.41
CA VAL A 38 -30.63 2.28 5.10
C VAL A 38 -31.41 2.86 6.28
N ASP A 39 -32.33 2.09 6.85
CA ASP A 39 -33.05 2.51 8.04
C ASP A 39 -32.17 2.30 9.27
N GLY A 40 -32.00 3.36 10.04
CA GLY A 40 -31.34 3.31 11.34
C GLY A 40 -32.25 2.67 12.39
N SER A 41 -31.68 2.37 13.55
CA SER A 41 -32.39 1.68 14.64
C SER A 41 -33.62 2.43 15.19
N LYS A 42 -33.76 3.74 14.91
CA LYS A 42 -34.94 4.55 15.28
C LYS A 42 -35.80 4.93 14.07
N GLY A 43 -35.64 4.24 12.93
CA GLY A 43 -36.39 4.48 11.69
C GLY A 43 -35.93 5.67 10.86
N GLN A 44 -34.87 6.37 11.27
CA GLN A 44 -34.30 7.47 10.50
C GLN A 44 -33.42 6.96 9.36
N ARG A 45 -33.43 7.62 8.20
CA ARG A 45 -32.52 7.27 7.09
C ARG A 45 -31.09 7.65 7.42
N VAL A 46 -30.21 6.65 7.39
CA VAL A 46 -28.77 6.81 7.62
C VAL A 46 -27.98 6.27 6.43
N VAL A 47 -26.73 6.69 6.31
CA VAL A 47 -25.80 6.13 5.32
C VAL A 47 -25.59 4.64 5.61
N ASN A 48 -25.58 3.82 4.57
CA ASN A 48 -25.33 2.39 4.69
C ASN A 48 -23.91 2.15 5.27
N PRO A 49 -23.77 1.51 6.45
CA PRO A 49 -22.47 1.27 7.08
C PRO A 49 -21.48 0.51 6.19
N CYS A 50 -21.99 -0.33 5.28
CA CYS A 50 -21.17 -1.09 4.32
C CYS A 50 -20.30 -0.16 3.45
N LEU A 51 -20.75 1.07 3.17
CA LEU A 51 -19.97 2.02 2.37
C LEU A 51 -18.65 2.40 3.04
N THR A 52 -18.69 2.63 4.36
CA THR A 52 -17.49 2.94 5.15
C THR A 52 -16.57 1.73 5.25
N GLU A 53 -17.14 0.54 5.46
CA GLU A 53 -16.35 -0.69 5.51
C GLU A 53 -15.70 -1.03 4.17
N VAL A 54 -16.39 -0.88 3.04
CA VAL A 54 -15.80 -1.04 1.69
C VAL A 54 -14.60 -0.12 1.51
N ARG A 55 -14.68 1.13 1.98
CA ARG A 55 -13.54 2.05 1.94
C ARG A 55 -12.36 1.54 2.78
N GLY A 56 -12.62 1.00 3.97
CA GLY A 56 -11.61 0.38 4.83
C GLY A 56 -10.96 -0.84 4.19
N GLN A 57 -11.76 -1.76 3.66
CA GLN A 57 -11.30 -2.98 2.99
C GLN A 57 -10.45 -2.66 1.75
N ARG A 58 -10.84 -1.67 0.93
CA ARG A 58 -10.02 -1.22 -0.23
C ARG A 58 -8.65 -0.69 0.19
N LEU A 59 -8.56 0.02 1.32
CA LEU A 59 -7.30 0.51 1.84
C LEU A 59 -6.42 -0.63 2.37
N ALA A 60 -7.02 -1.63 3.02
CA ALA A 60 -6.32 -2.84 3.45
C ALA A 60 -5.79 -3.64 2.25
N LEU A 61 -6.64 -3.86 1.24
CA LEU A 61 -6.27 -4.54 -0.01
C LEU A 61 -5.07 -3.87 -0.68
N HIS A 62 -5.09 -2.54 -0.83
CA HIS A 62 -3.98 -1.79 -1.40
C HIS A 62 -2.67 -2.01 -0.63
N ARG A 63 -2.73 -2.09 0.70
CA ARG A 63 -1.54 -2.35 1.53
C ARG A 63 -1.04 -3.78 1.39
N LEU A 64 -1.93 -4.76 1.31
CA LEU A 64 -1.57 -6.16 1.11
C LEU A 64 -0.92 -6.38 -0.26
N ILE A 65 -1.49 -5.81 -1.33
CA ILE A 65 -0.92 -5.87 -2.69
C ILE A 65 0.47 -5.21 -2.71
N ALA A 66 0.61 -4.05 -2.08
CA ALA A 66 1.92 -3.38 -1.98
C ALA A 66 2.94 -4.19 -1.16
N ALA A 67 2.49 -4.94 -0.14
CA ALA A 67 3.33 -5.80 0.68
C ALA A 67 3.77 -7.08 -0.06
N LEU A 68 2.92 -7.60 -0.96
CA LEU A 68 3.25 -8.73 -1.82
C LEU A 68 4.42 -8.39 -2.77
N GLY A 69 4.59 -7.12 -3.13
CA GLY A 69 5.79 -6.66 -3.84
C GLY A 69 5.90 -7.20 -5.26
N ILE A 70 4.77 -7.38 -5.95
CA ILE A 70 4.73 -7.89 -7.33
C ILE A 70 5.64 -7.02 -8.22
N PRO A 71 6.64 -7.63 -8.91
CA PRO A 71 7.49 -6.90 -9.84
C PRO A 71 6.67 -6.37 -11.02
N ASP A 72 7.11 -5.28 -11.64
CA ASP A 72 6.51 -4.81 -12.88
C ASP A 72 6.82 -5.76 -14.06
N ASP A 73 6.16 -5.54 -15.20
CA ASP A 73 6.33 -6.37 -16.40
C ASP A 73 7.78 -6.34 -16.95
N GLU A 74 8.60 -5.37 -16.52
CA GLU A 74 10.02 -5.26 -16.86
C GLU A 74 10.93 -6.02 -15.87
N GLY A 75 10.34 -6.63 -14.84
CA GLY A 75 11.01 -7.45 -13.82
C GLY A 75 11.64 -6.64 -12.69
N ASP A 76 11.46 -5.32 -12.69
CA ASP A 76 11.94 -4.46 -11.63
C ASP A 76 10.97 -4.49 -10.45
N SER A 77 11.49 -4.84 -9.27
CA SER A 77 10.69 -4.74 -8.04
C SER A 77 10.40 -3.27 -7.77
N VAL A 78 9.13 -2.87 -7.78
CA VAL A 78 8.77 -1.48 -7.46
C VAL A 78 9.21 -1.19 -6.01
N PRO A 79 10.17 -0.27 -5.79
CA PRO A 79 10.68 -0.02 -4.45
C PRO A 79 9.58 0.57 -3.59
N SER A 80 9.32 -0.04 -2.43
CA SER A 80 8.30 0.45 -1.50
C SER A 80 8.53 1.92 -1.14
N VAL A 81 7.44 2.66 -0.88
CA VAL A 81 7.51 4.09 -0.52
C VAL A 81 8.46 4.33 0.66
N THR A 82 8.54 3.39 1.60
CA THR A 82 9.49 3.43 2.72
C THR A 82 10.93 3.29 2.25
N LYS A 83 11.24 2.35 1.35
CA LYS A 83 12.58 2.20 0.75
C LYS A 83 12.97 3.44 -0.05
N LEU A 84 12.05 4.02 -0.82
CA LEU A 84 12.28 5.27 -1.56
C LEU A 84 12.61 6.44 -0.61
N ARG A 85 11.87 6.59 0.50
CA ARG A 85 12.13 7.62 1.51
C ARG A 85 13.47 7.41 2.22
N ALA A 86 13.79 6.18 2.59
CA ALA A 86 15.07 5.82 3.21
C ALA A 86 16.24 6.08 2.25
N SER A 87 16.12 5.71 0.98
CA SER A 87 17.11 5.98 -0.07
C SER A 87 17.31 7.48 -0.29
N LYS A 88 16.22 8.27 -0.35
CA LYS A 88 16.29 9.73 -0.47
C LYS A 88 16.98 10.37 0.74
N ALA A 89 16.66 9.92 1.96
CA ALA A 89 17.29 10.41 3.17
C ALA A 89 18.78 10.04 3.24
N ALA A 90 19.15 8.81 2.87
CA ALA A 90 20.54 8.38 2.76
C ALA A 90 21.31 9.21 1.73
N SER A 91 20.73 9.43 0.55
CA SER A 91 21.32 10.25 -0.52
C SER A 91 21.49 11.72 -0.11
N ALA A 92 20.57 12.26 0.69
CA ALA A 92 20.68 13.62 1.24
C ALA A 92 21.85 13.75 2.23
N ARG A 93 22.13 12.72 3.03
CA ARG A 93 23.27 12.69 3.97
C ARG A 93 24.61 12.73 3.22
N TRP A 94 24.76 11.88 2.20
CA TRP A 94 25.99 11.80 1.41
C TRP A 94 26.22 13.01 0.50
N SER A 95 25.16 13.64 0.00
CA SER A 95 25.26 14.88 -0.79
C SER A 95 25.58 16.12 0.08
N GLY A 96 25.21 16.12 1.36
CA GLY A 96 25.72 17.09 2.34
C GLY A 96 27.22 16.94 2.56
N HIS A 97 27.67 15.70 2.80
CA HIS A 97 29.09 15.39 3.03
C HIS A 97 29.98 15.75 1.83
N ARG A 98 29.56 15.43 0.60
CA ARG A 98 30.29 15.84 -0.61
C ARG A 98 30.39 17.36 -0.79
N ARG A 99 29.34 18.11 -0.42
CA ARG A 99 29.35 19.58 -0.48
C ARG A 99 30.26 20.20 0.59
N GLU A 100 30.31 19.61 1.78
CA GLU A 100 31.19 20.04 2.86
C GLU A 100 32.67 19.78 2.53
N VAL A 101 32.99 18.59 2.00
CA VAL A 101 34.34 18.25 1.54
C VAL A 101 34.76 19.17 0.40
N ALA A 102 33.90 19.40 -0.60
CA ALA A 102 34.18 20.35 -1.69
C ALA A 102 34.41 21.77 -1.16
N ARG A 103 33.64 22.22 -0.16
CA ARG A 103 33.81 23.53 0.47
C ARG A 103 35.12 23.65 1.26
N ARG A 104 35.57 22.60 1.95
CA ARG A 104 36.87 22.58 2.64
C ARG A 104 38.04 22.66 1.66
N VAL A 105 37.96 21.93 0.55
CA VAL A 105 38.98 21.97 -0.52
C VAL A 105 39.05 23.35 -1.18
N VAL A 106 37.91 24.00 -1.41
CA VAL A 106 37.86 25.35 -2.00
C VAL A 106 38.33 26.45 -1.03
N ASN A 107 38.12 26.28 0.27
CA ASN A 107 38.49 27.27 1.29
C ASN A 107 39.92 27.10 1.84
N GLY A 108 40.71 26.15 1.33
CA GLY A 108 42.15 26.06 1.61
C GLY A 108 42.49 25.96 3.10
N VAL A 109 41.88 25.01 3.81
CA VAL A 109 42.32 24.65 5.17
C VAL A 109 42.97 23.27 5.08
N GLU A 110 44.30 23.24 5.19
CA GLU A 110 45.07 22.04 5.58
C GLU A 110 44.72 21.61 7.01
#